data_AF-A0AAV1K8Q7-F1
#
_entry.id   AF-A0AAV1K8Q7-F1
#
_cell.length_a   1.000
_cell.length_b   1.000
_cell.length_c   1.000
_cell.angle_alpha   90.00
_cell.angle_beta   90.00
_cell.angle_gamma   90.00
#
_symmetry.space_group_name_H-M   'P 1'
#
loop_
_entity.id
_entity.type
_entity.pdbx_description
1 polymer ?
#
loop_
_entity_poly.entity_id
_entity_poly.type
_entity_poly.pdbx_seq_one_letter_code
_entity_poly.pdbx_strand_id
1 'polypeptide(L)'
;MLKFHGLIIWRLGSRAMIRKYSSASASVFKTQNFESSKAISDKNGNNEVADVKENGGLLAAAFAALNSTDTEDRRKPSPKSVKQNRNQMLDHQILKANDVNSLLLVAENSVVSRRHALKMVSILSEWSSSSKVKLTDFEKDPRFLKLCRILARSSSQDISSLAMAEDLSTVLGITGDDEAARLIGNLSLSQMIKVMKALHQKGRRSTPLLRALSYNITNLSEPIDLKKSADLLFSMATLNFPDPMLLDRICNDVIENLPLNEDKPAVVNSIVVSLGLLKYRHEGVLTAIGEWLQSHKSVCRASDIASAIITFGTVDFVPPMSDTLFETALSLKEEEMAKPSSWLDLVFSFLTLNRAEKEHLISTLRPEFIDKLLSAGEIAIPARRKLIAIDAYVSLKYPSQTPRLAEDISVGVPIVYTKEKAFYVQSIMDTFKTLVSAESFLKKNCNSDMGFLYDAEFAVDSKCHPVPLQKAVNNKSVNRIAVLGLDYHDMTRKTIVPLGVNQLYTRLLEMKGFKVLQIPYTEFNPKDKLVTRVQYIEKRLKEIVSAKSL
;
A
#
# COMPACT_ATOMS: atom_id res chain seq x y z
N MET A 1 -9.66 -47.33 -26.05
CA MET A 1 -10.88 -47.02 -26.83
C MET A 1 -11.88 -46.33 -25.90
N LEU A 2 -12.04 -45.01 -26.09
CA LEU A 2 -13.32 -44.34 -26.45
C LEU A 2 -14.22 -44.07 -25.21
N LYS A 3 -14.17 -42.88 -24.59
CA LYS A 3 -14.75 -41.56 -24.97
C LYS A 3 -16.29 -41.53 -24.94
N PHE A 4 -16.85 -40.68 -24.07
CA PHE A 4 -17.89 -39.65 -24.30
C PHE A 4 -18.21 -39.03 -22.91
N HIS A 5 -17.71 -37.84 -22.53
CA HIS A 5 -18.14 -36.47 -22.87
C HIS A 5 -19.65 -36.20 -22.69
N GLY A 6 -19.98 -35.50 -21.60
CA GLY A 6 -21.27 -34.87 -21.35
C GLY A 6 -21.05 -33.54 -20.63
N LEU A 7 -20.98 -32.46 -21.42
CA LEU A 7 -21.00 -31.07 -20.97
C LEU A 7 -22.31 -30.78 -20.24
N ILE A 8 -22.23 -30.26 -19.02
CA ILE A 8 -23.33 -29.51 -18.40
C ILE A 8 -22.81 -28.11 -18.09
N ILE A 9 -23.19 -27.21 -18.99
CA ILE A 9 -23.01 -25.76 -18.91
C ILE A 9 -24.11 -25.24 -17.96
N TRP A 10 -23.73 -24.71 -16.80
CA TRP A 10 -24.58 -23.76 -16.07
C TRP A 10 -24.04 -22.35 -16.29
N ARG A 11 -24.68 -21.62 -17.21
CA ARG A 11 -24.69 -20.16 -17.23
C ARG A 11 -25.88 -19.69 -16.40
N LEU A 12 -25.63 -18.91 -15.35
CA LEU A 12 -26.52 -17.93 -14.69
C LEU A 12 -25.56 -17.17 -13.76
N GLY A 13 -25.26 -15.89 -13.96
CA GLY A 13 -26.17 -14.77 -13.75
C GLY A 13 -25.40 -13.73 -12.92
N SER A 14 -24.68 -12.84 -13.60
CA SER A 14 -23.84 -11.80 -13.01
C SER A 14 -24.67 -10.84 -12.15
N ARG A 15 -24.27 -10.69 -10.88
CA ARG A 15 -24.27 -9.44 -10.09
C ARG A 15 -23.75 -9.73 -8.67
N ALA A 16 -22.43 -9.77 -8.52
CA ALA A 16 -21.78 -9.64 -7.23
C ALA A 16 -20.65 -8.62 -7.37
N MET A 17 -20.70 -7.57 -6.55
CA MET A 17 -19.65 -6.55 -6.48
C MET A 17 -18.32 -7.19 -6.13
N ILE A 18 -17.39 -7.20 -7.08
CA ILE A 18 -16.00 -7.57 -6.86
C ILE A 18 -15.35 -6.42 -6.09
N ARG A 19 -15.21 -6.60 -4.78
CA ARG A 19 -14.35 -5.77 -3.92
C ARG A 19 -12.90 -6.16 -4.22
N LYS A 20 -12.22 -5.39 -5.07
CA LYS A 20 -10.79 -5.58 -5.37
C LYS A 20 -9.96 -5.31 -4.10
N TYR A 21 -9.37 -6.35 -3.54
CA TYR A 21 -8.19 -6.21 -2.69
C TYR A 21 -7.01 -5.83 -3.57
N SER A 22 -6.51 -4.60 -3.39
CA SER A 22 -5.27 -4.13 -4.00
C SER A 22 -4.09 -4.80 -3.29
N SER A 23 -3.52 -5.84 -3.90
CA SER A 23 -2.16 -6.29 -3.59
C SER A 23 -1.17 -5.21 -4.06
N ALA A 24 -0.45 -4.62 -3.10
CA ALA A 24 0.62 -3.68 -3.37
C ALA A 24 1.86 -4.42 -3.88
N SER A 25 1.90 -4.75 -5.18
CA SER A 25 3.13 -4.96 -5.99
C SER A 25 2.80 -5.51 -7.38
N ALA A 26 2.45 -4.62 -8.32
CA ALA A 26 2.58 -4.88 -9.75
C ALA A 26 2.40 -3.56 -10.54
N SER A 27 3.48 -2.81 -10.72
CA SER A 27 3.54 -1.78 -11.77
C SER A 27 3.79 -2.47 -13.12
N VAL A 28 2.76 -2.51 -13.96
CA VAL A 28 2.87 -2.93 -15.36
C VAL A 28 3.13 -1.69 -16.21
N PHE A 29 4.40 -1.45 -16.56
CA PHE A 29 4.77 -0.56 -17.66
C PHE A 29 5.02 -1.40 -18.91
N LYS A 30 4.39 -0.98 -20.02
CA LYS A 30 4.43 -1.60 -21.35
C LYS A 30 5.83 -1.51 -21.95
N THR A 31 6.36 -2.64 -22.39
CA THR A 31 7.53 -2.77 -23.27
C THR A 31 7.13 -2.44 -24.71
N GLN A 32 7.81 -1.46 -25.33
CA GLN A 32 7.84 -1.27 -26.78
C GLN A 32 8.90 -2.20 -27.36
N ASN A 33 8.52 -2.99 -28.36
CA ASN A 33 9.43 -3.84 -29.13
C ASN A 33 10.21 -3.00 -30.15
N PHE A 34 11.52 -3.21 -30.18
CA PHE A 34 12.40 -2.87 -31.30
C PHE A 34 12.67 -4.15 -32.09
N GLU A 35 12.49 -4.11 -33.41
CA GLU A 35 13.24 -4.94 -34.36
C GLU A 35 13.21 -4.30 -35.77
N SER A 36 14.15 -4.71 -36.60
CA SER A 36 14.95 -3.87 -37.49
C SER A 36 14.73 -4.07 -39.00
N SER A 37 15.11 -3.02 -39.76
CA SER A 37 15.75 -3.01 -41.10
C SER A 37 14.97 -3.36 -42.39
N LYS A 38 14.87 -2.39 -43.34
CA LYS A 38 15.58 -2.36 -44.65
C LYS A 38 15.23 -1.11 -45.51
N ALA A 39 16.14 -0.80 -46.45
CA ALA A 39 16.38 0.45 -47.18
C ALA A 39 15.51 0.70 -48.45
N ILE A 40 15.43 1.97 -48.92
CA ILE A 40 15.97 2.50 -50.21
C ILE A 40 15.31 3.86 -50.66
N SER A 41 16.21 4.80 -51.05
CA SER A 41 16.20 5.92 -52.03
C SER A 41 15.27 7.16 -52.01
N ASP A 42 15.96 8.31 -51.97
CA ASP A 42 15.95 9.48 -52.88
C ASP A 42 14.87 10.62 -52.88
N LYS A 43 15.42 11.80 -52.54
CA LYS A 43 15.36 13.15 -53.17
C LYS A 43 14.20 14.14 -52.93
N ASN A 44 14.69 15.30 -52.45
CA ASN A 44 14.35 16.71 -52.75
C ASN A 44 13.18 17.41 -52.01
N GLY A 45 13.56 18.46 -51.26
CA GLY A 45 13.08 19.82 -51.54
C GLY A 45 12.34 20.59 -50.44
N ASN A 46 13.08 21.52 -49.80
CA ASN A 46 12.67 22.82 -49.22
C ASN A 46 11.88 22.93 -47.90
N ASN A 47 12.54 23.66 -46.98
CA ASN A 47 12.09 24.73 -46.06
C ASN A 47 10.68 24.68 -45.45
N GLU A 48 10.58 24.64 -44.11
CA GLU A 48 10.28 25.79 -43.23
C GLU A 48 10.07 25.32 -41.77
N VAL A 49 10.17 26.28 -40.84
CA VAL A 49 10.41 26.14 -39.40
C VAL A 49 9.12 26.12 -38.58
N ALA A 50 9.15 25.35 -37.46
CA ALA A 50 8.30 25.38 -36.25
C ALA A 50 6.83 24.92 -36.38
N ASP A 51 6.37 23.95 -35.58
CA ASP A 51 5.98 24.13 -34.17
C ASP A 51 5.48 22.81 -33.52
N VAL A 52 5.35 22.85 -32.20
CA VAL A 52 5.03 21.81 -31.19
C VAL A 52 3.80 20.93 -31.50
N LYS A 53 3.91 19.61 -31.28
CA LYS A 53 2.80 18.63 -31.39
C LYS A 53 2.42 18.06 -30.01
N GLU A 54 1.31 18.52 -29.45
CA GLU A 54 0.60 17.92 -28.31
C GLU A 54 -0.48 16.90 -28.75
N ASN A 55 -0.51 15.76 -28.06
CA ASN A 55 -1.68 15.01 -27.56
C ASN A 55 -3.04 15.04 -28.34
N GLY A 56 -3.03 14.79 -29.65
CA GLY A 56 -4.26 14.64 -30.47
C GLY A 56 -5.02 13.30 -30.36
N GLY A 57 -4.65 12.38 -29.47
CA GLY A 57 -5.19 11.02 -29.46
C GLY A 57 -6.55 10.84 -28.75
N LEU A 58 -6.80 11.56 -27.66
CA LEU A 58 -8.02 11.39 -26.86
C LEU A 58 -9.20 12.22 -27.40
N LEU A 59 -8.92 13.42 -27.89
CA LEU A 59 -9.90 14.32 -28.50
C LEU A 59 -10.43 13.73 -29.81
N ALA A 60 -9.57 13.14 -30.65
CA ALA A 60 -10.00 12.48 -31.88
C ALA A 60 -10.95 11.28 -31.64
N ALA A 61 -10.76 10.53 -30.55
CA ALA A 61 -11.66 9.44 -30.17
C ALA A 61 -13.01 9.94 -29.63
N ALA A 62 -13.02 11.07 -28.91
CA ALA A 62 -14.25 11.71 -28.43
C ALA A 62 -15.06 12.36 -29.57
N PHE A 63 -14.39 12.94 -30.58
CA PHE A 63 -15.04 13.47 -31.78
C PHE A 63 -15.50 12.37 -32.74
N ALA A 64 -14.79 11.24 -32.85
CA ALA A 64 -15.24 10.08 -33.63
C ALA A 64 -16.55 9.47 -33.07
N ALA A 65 -16.74 9.50 -31.75
CA ALA A 65 -17.98 9.08 -31.11
C ALA A 65 -19.15 10.07 -31.30
N LEU A 66 -18.88 11.32 -31.70
CA LEU A 66 -19.89 12.32 -32.06
C LEU A 66 -20.31 12.23 -33.54
N ASN A 67 -19.45 11.73 -34.43
CA ASN A 67 -19.75 11.60 -35.86
C ASN A 67 -20.36 10.24 -36.25
N SER A 68 -20.35 9.25 -35.37
CA SER A 68 -20.91 7.91 -35.66
C SER A 68 -22.43 7.80 -35.51
N THR A 69 -23.15 8.92 -35.31
CA THR A 69 -24.62 8.90 -35.18
C THR A 69 -25.39 9.40 -36.42
N ASP A 70 -24.70 9.75 -37.51
CA ASP A 70 -25.34 10.27 -38.74
C ASP A 70 -25.71 9.20 -39.78
N THR A 71 -25.70 7.91 -39.42
CA THR A 71 -26.08 6.83 -40.35
C THR A 71 -27.12 5.87 -39.78
N GLU A 72 -28.29 6.36 -39.36
CA GLU A 72 -29.53 5.57 -39.39
C GLU A 72 -30.74 6.49 -39.64
N ASP A 73 -30.93 6.91 -40.89
CA ASP A 73 -32.22 7.43 -41.34
C ASP A 73 -32.50 7.00 -42.79
N ARG A 74 -32.99 5.77 -42.95
CA ARG A 74 -33.74 5.35 -44.15
C ARG A 74 -34.90 4.43 -43.78
N ARG A 75 -35.96 4.96 -43.16
CA ARG A 75 -37.32 4.42 -43.29
C ARG A 75 -38.37 5.54 -43.39
N LYS A 76 -39.19 5.44 -44.44
CA LYS A 76 -40.29 6.34 -44.83
C LYS A 76 -41.37 6.45 -43.74
N PRO A 77 -42.14 7.56 -43.70
CA PRO A 77 -43.02 7.88 -42.58
C PRO A 77 -44.37 7.17 -42.69
N SER A 78 -44.97 6.81 -41.55
CA SER A 78 -46.39 6.51 -41.43
C SER A 78 -47.10 7.64 -40.67
N PRO A 79 -48.31 8.06 -41.08
CA PRO A 79 -48.89 9.33 -40.65
C PRO A 79 -49.90 9.11 -39.51
N LYS A 80 -49.52 9.40 -38.26
CA LYS A 80 -50.45 9.73 -37.16
C LYS A 80 -49.84 10.75 -36.20
N SER A 81 -49.90 12.00 -36.66
CA SER A 81 -50.14 13.24 -35.91
C SER A 81 -49.68 13.41 -34.45
N VAL A 82 -48.72 14.34 -34.33
CA VAL A 82 -48.68 15.51 -33.43
C VAL A 82 -48.43 15.25 -31.93
N LYS A 83 -47.15 15.01 -31.60
CA LYS A 83 -46.48 15.66 -30.46
C LYS A 83 -45.06 16.05 -30.89
N GLN A 84 -44.92 17.27 -31.42
CA GLN A 84 -43.62 17.88 -31.65
C GLN A 84 -42.84 17.87 -30.32
N ASN A 85 -41.64 17.29 -30.35
CA ASN A 85 -40.88 16.93 -29.17
C ASN A 85 -40.41 18.21 -28.46
N ARG A 86 -41.00 18.55 -27.31
CA ARG A 86 -40.71 19.77 -26.52
C ARG A 86 -39.21 19.94 -26.19
N ASN A 87 -38.45 18.84 -26.19
CA ASN A 87 -36.99 18.82 -26.05
C ASN A 87 -36.23 19.38 -27.27
N GLN A 88 -36.71 19.15 -28.50
CA GLN A 88 -36.10 19.69 -29.71
C GLN A 88 -36.32 21.21 -29.84
N MET A 89 -37.44 21.73 -29.34
CA MET A 89 -37.65 23.18 -29.22
C MET A 89 -36.70 23.83 -28.21
N LEU A 90 -36.37 23.16 -27.11
CA LEU A 90 -35.41 23.66 -26.13
C LEU A 90 -33.99 23.68 -26.68
N ASP A 91 -33.56 22.63 -27.39
CA ASP A 91 -32.26 22.61 -28.08
C ASP A 91 -32.15 23.76 -29.11
N HIS A 92 -33.22 24.03 -29.86
CA HIS A 92 -33.26 25.12 -30.84
C HIS A 92 -33.29 26.52 -30.18
N GLN A 93 -33.83 26.65 -28.97
CA GLN A 93 -33.83 27.89 -28.18
C GLN A 93 -32.47 28.14 -27.51
N ILE A 94 -31.77 27.09 -27.08
CA ILE A 94 -30.41 27.19 -26.51
C ILE A 94 -29.41 27.62 -27.57
N LEU A 95 -29.55 27.12 -28.81
CA LEU A 95 -28.69 27.49 -29.94
C LEU A 95 -28.98 28.89 -30.50
N LYS A 96 -30.15 29.46 -30.22
CA LYS A 96 -30.59 30.78 -30.73
C LYS A 96 -30.49 31.91 -29.69
N ALA A 97 -30.09 31.58 -28.47
CA ALA A 97 -29.88 32.57 -27.40
C ALA A 97 -28.57 33.33 -27.67
N ASN A 98 -28.67 34.66 -27.78
CA ASN A 98 -27.52 35.57 -27.97
C ASN A 98 -27.25 36.47 -26.76
N ASP A 99 -28.09 36.40 -25.71
CA ASP A 99 -27.96 37.20 -24.49
C ASP A 99 -28.00 36.31 -23.23
N VAL A 100 -27.22 36.70 -22.22
CA VAL A 100 -27.11 36.02 -20.91
C VAL A 100 -28.47 35.82 -20.26
N ASN A 101 -29.32 36.85 -20.28
CA ASN A 101 -30.66 36.78 -19.71
C ASN A 101 -31.58 35.81 -20.47
N SER A 102 -31.42 35.68 -21.80
CA SER A 102 -32.20 34.75 -22.61
C SER A 102 -31.80 33.29 -22.36
N LEU A 103 -30.51 33.02 -22.14
CA LEU A 103 -30.01 31.68 -21.79
C LEU A 103 -30.43 31.28 -20.37
N LEU A 104 -30.42 32.22 -19.43
CA LEU A 104 -30.80 32.00 -18.03
C LEU A 104 -32.33 31.89 -17.84
N LEU A 105 -33.15 32.51 -18.70
CA LEU A 105 -34.61 32.27 -18.74
C LEU A 105 -34.94 30.84 -19.19
N VAL A 106 -34.17 30.27 -20.12
CA VAL A 106 -34.31 28.86 -20.49
C VAL A 106 -33.91 27.94 -19.34
N ALA A 107 -33.02 28.39 -18.45
CA ALA A 107 -32.63 27.68 -17.22
C ALA A 107 -33.72 27.71 -16.11
N GLU A 108 -34.73 28.58 -16.20
CA GLU A 108 -35.87 28.58 -15.27
C GLU A 108 -36.87 27.44 -15.52
N ASN A 109 -36.91 26.89 -16.75
CA ASN A 109 -37.79 25.77 -17.08
C ASN A 109 -37.43 24.50 -16.31
N SER A 110 -38.42 23.87 -15.67
CA SER A 110 -38.26 22.70 -14.78
C SER A 110 -37.85 21.39 -15.48
N VAL A 111 -37.54 21.43 -16.78
CA VAL A 111 -37.23 20.26 -17.64
C VAL A 111 -35.83 20.37 -18.27
N VAL A 112 -34.91 21.14 -17.67
CA VAL A 112 -33.52 21.23 -18.16
C VAL A 112 -32.79 19.94 -17.81
N SER A 113 -32.50 19.12 -18.82
CA SER A 113 -31.71 17.90 -18.64
C SER A 113 -30.21 18.22 -18.50
N ARG A 114 -29.44 17.31 -17.87
CA ARG A 114 -27.98 17.46 -17.65
C ARG A 114 -27.18 17.82 -18.90
N ARG A 115 -27.58 17.27 -20.06
CA ARG A 115 -26.94 17.56 -21.36
C ARG A 115 -27.11 19.02 -21.77
N HIS A 116 -28.27 19.60 -21.48
CA HIS A 116 -28.55 21.02 -21.74
C HIS A 116 -27.84 21.92 -20.74
N ALA A 117 -27.77 21.55 -19.46
CA ALA A 117 -27.03 22.30 -18.45
C ALA A 117 -25.52 22.37 -18.75
N LEU A 118 -24.90 21.27 -19.20
CA LEU A 118 -23.49 21.25 -19.63
C LEU A 118 -23.25 22.12 -20.87
N LYS A 119 -24.14 22.06 -21.87
CA LYS A 119 -24.05 22.93 -23.05
C LYS A 119 -24.19 24.42 -22.67
N MET A 120 -25.13 24.76 -21.78
CA MET A 120 -25.32 26.13 -21.31
C MET A 120 -24.09 26.67 -20.55
N VAL A 121 -23.52 25.86 -19.65
CA VAL A 121 -22.30 26.25 -18.90
C VAL A 121 -21.09 26.37 -19.83
N SER A 122 -20.99 25.51 -20.85
CA SER A 122 -19.94 25.62 -21.88
C SER A 122 -20.05 26.92 -22.68
N ILE A 123 -21.26 27.29 -23.11
CA ILE A 123 -21.51 28.53 -23.87
C ILE A 123 -21.25 29.76 -22.98
N LEU A 124 -21.64 29.74 -21.71
CA LEU A 124 -21.34 30.81 -20.76
C LEU A 124 -19.83 30.96 -20.51
N SER A 125 -19.10 29.85 -20.45
CA SER A 125 -17.64 29.84 -20.36
C SER A 125 -16.97 30.42 -21.62
N GLU A 126 -17.50 30.09 -22.80
CA GLU A 126 -17.02 30.60 -24.09
C GLU A 126 -17.31 32.11 -24.26
N TRP A 127 -18.48 32.57 -23.81
CA TRP A 127 -18.86 33.99 -23.81
C TRP A 127 -18.08 34.82 -22.78
N SER A 128 -17.74 34.21 -21.64
CA SER A 128 -16.82 34.81 -20.65
C SER A 128 -15.39 34.88 -21.19
N SER A 129 -14.93 33.86 -21.91
CA SER A 129 -13.59 33.83 -22.53
C SER A 129 -13.48 34.81 -23.70
N SER A 130 -14.59 35.06 -24.39
CA SER A 130 -14.68 36.04 -25.49
C SER A 130 -14.88 37.49 -25.04
N SER A 131 -14.75 37.79 -23.74
CA SER A 131 -14.92 39.13 -23.13
C SER A 131 -16.26 39.83 -23.38
N LYS A 132 -17.32 39.09 -23.74
CA LYS A 132 -18.67 39.66 -23.97
C LYS A 132 -19.47 39.85 -22.68
N VAL A 133 -19.08 39.20 -21.59
CA VAL A 133 -19.78 39.23 -20.29
C VAL A 133 -18.74 39.17 -19.16
N LYS A 134 -18.92 39.97 -18.10
CA LYS A 134 -18.04 39.92 -16.93
C LYS A 134 -18.44 38.74 -16.01
N LEU A 135 -17.44 37.94 -15.60
CA LEU A 135 -17.59 36.77 -14.71
C LEU A 135 -18.41 37.09 -13.45
N THR A 136 -18.27 38.33 -12.94
CA THR A 136 -18.90 38.83 -11.72
C THR A 136 -20.41 38.97 -11.80
N ASP A 137 -20.98 39.10 -13.00
CA ASP A 137 -22.40 39.42 -13.19
C ASP A 137 -23.29 38.17 -13.15
N PHE A 138 -22.73 36.99 -13.45
CA PHE A 138 -23.48 35.72 -13.43
C PHE A 138 -23.11 34.78 -12.28
N GLU A 139 -21.96 34.97 -11.62
CA GLU A 139 -21.55 34.14 -10.46
C GLU A 139 -22.50 34.30 -9.26
N LYS A 140 -23.14 35.48 -9.12
CA LYS A 140 -24.12 35.79 -8.08
C LYS A 140 -25.57 35.52 -8.49
N ASP A 141 -25.83 35.13 -9.73
CA ASP A 141 -27.20 34.91 -10.20
C ASP A 141 -27.75 33.57 -9.64
N PRO A 142 -28.88 33.58 -8.91
CA PRO A 142 -29.51 32.36 -8.41
C PRO A 142 -29.82 31.32 -9.49
N ARG A 143 -29.97 31.74 -10.76
CA ARG A 143 -30.24 30.88 -11.91
C ARG A 143 -29.00 30.06 -12.34
N PHE A 144 -27.82 30.67 -12.30
CA PHE A 144 -26.55 29.98 -12.57
C PHE A 144 -26.22 28.98 -11.46
N LEU A 145 -26.44 29.37 -10.20
CA LEU A 145 -26.29 28.47 -9.05
C LEU A 145 -27.25 27.27 -9.12
N LYS A 146 -28.45 27.43 -9.69
CA LYS A 146 -29.40 26.32 -9.91
C LYS A 146 -28.88 25.33 -10.97
N LEU A 147 -28.25 25.80 -12.04
CA LEU A 147 -27.61 24.94 -13.04
C LEU A 147 -26.42 24.17 -12.45
N CYS A 148 -25.56 24.85 -11.68
CA CYS A 148 -24.47 24.20 -10.94
C CYS A 148 -25.02 23.17 -9.93
N ARG A 149 -26.12 23.48 -9.25
CA ARG A 149 -26.80 22.54 -8.33
C ARG A 149 -27.39 21.33 -9.06
N ILE A 150 -27.90 21.49 -10.29
CA ILE A 150 -28.38 20.37 -11.11
C ILE A 150 -27.22 19.49 -11.58
N LEU A 151 -26.05 20.07 -11.85
CA LEU A 151 -24.83 19.32 -12.15
C LEU A 151 -24.26 18.61 -10.90
N ALA A 152 -24.40 19.23 -9.72
CA ALA A 152 -23.94 18.68 -8.44
C ALA A 152 -24.87 17.62 -7.83
N ARG A 153 -26.17 17.58 -8.21
CA ARG A 153 -27.22 16.68 -7.67
C ARG A 153 -27.07 15.18 -8.03
N SER A 154 -25.86 14.70 -8.31
CA SER A 154 -25.59 13.28 -8.57
C SER A 154 -25.43 12.44 -7.30
N SER A 155 -25.54 13.00 -6.09
CA SER A 155 -25.59 12.25 -4.84
C SER A 155 -26.77 12.70 -4.00
N SER A 156 -27.70 11.78 -3.78
CA SER A 156 -28.95 12.02 -3.06
C SER A 156 -28.75 12.12 -1.54
N GLN A 157 -29.42 13.15 -1.00
CA GLN A 157 -29.99 13.34 0.34
C GLN A 157 -29.11 13.88 1.49
N ASP A 158 -29.61 15.00 2.01
CA ASP A 158 -29.44 15.65 3.31
C ASP A 158 -28.03 15.87 3.85
N ILE A 159 -27.45 17.01 3.48
CA ILE A 159 -26.12 17.43 3.92
C ILE A 159 -26.10 18.95 4.18
N SER A 160 -26.13 19.35 5.45
CA SER A 160 -25.86 20.75 5.88
C SER A 160 -24.46 20.93 6.50
N SER A 161 -23.58 19.92 6.46
CA SER A 161 -22.22 20.05 7.04
C SER A 161 -21.13 19.15 6.43
N LEU A 162 -21.50 18.24 5.52
CA LEU A 162 -20.60 17.33 4.79
C LEU A 162 -20.20 17.88 3.39
N ALA A 163 -20.95 18.84 2.85
CA ALA A 163 -20.87 19.26 1.45
C ALA A 163 -19.54 19.94 1.12
N MET A 164 -18.99 20.76 2.02
CA MET A 164 -17.72 21.46 1.75
C MET A 164 -16.51 20.52 1.62
N ALA A 165 -16.49 19.39 2.33
CA ALA A 165 -15.36 18.45 2.29
C ALA A 165 -15.44 17.51 1.07
N GLU A 166 -16.65 17.07 0.72
CA GLU A 166 -16.86 16.32 -0.52
C GLU A 166 -16.67 17.23 -1.74
N ASP A 167 -17.18 18.46 -1.73
CA ASP A 167 -16.97 19.46 -2.78
C ASP A 167 -15.50 19.81 -2.93
N LEU A 168 -14.73 19.98 -1.85
CA LEU A 168 -13.30 20.21 -2.00
C LEU A 168 -12.61 18.95 -2.56
N SER A 169 -13.00 17.75 -2.16
CA SER A 169 -12.43 16.50 -2.69
C SER A 169 -12.78 16.22 -4.17
N THR A 170 -13.89 16.78 -4.67
CA THR A 170 -14.31 16.70 -6.08
C THR A 170 -13.71 17.85 -6.88
N VAL A 171 -13.62 19.06 -6.31
CA VAL A 171 -12.93 20.23 -6.88
C VAL A 171 -11.43 19.96 -6.98
N LEU A 172 -10.77 19.43 -5.96
CA LEU A 172 -9.38 18.92 -6.01
C LEU A 172 -9.23 17.74 -7.00
N GLY A 173 -10.34 17.11 -7.38
CA GLY A 173 -10.45 16.12 -8.46
C GLY A 173 -10.36 16.72 -9.87
N ILE A 174 -10.77 17.98 -10.01
CA ILE A 174 -10.98 18.69 -11.28
C ILE A 174 -9.91 19.78 -11.48
N THR A 175 -9.41 20.39 -10.40
CA THR A 175 -8.30 21.36 -10.42
C THR A 175 -6.96 20.63 -10.51
N GLY A 176 -6.00 21.18 -11.24
CA GLY A 176 -4.62 20.67 -11.26
C GLY A 176 -4.02 20.56 -9.86
N ASP A 177 -3.14 19.59 -9.65
CA ASP A 177 -2.51 19.29 -8.36
C ASP A 177 -1.80 20.53 -7.74
N ASP A 178 -1.38 21.50 -8.55
CA ASP A 178 -0.73 22.74 -8.11
C ASP A 178 -1.72 23.78 -7.53
N GLU A 179 -2.88 23.96 -8.15
CA GLU A 179 -3.91 24.87 -7.61
C GLU A 179 -4.54 24.29 -6.34
N ALA A 180 -4.67 22.96 -6.32
CA ALA A 180 -5.05 22.19 -5.15
C ALA A 180 -4.09 22.40 -3.97
N ALA A 181 -2.78 22.43 -4.22
CA ALA A 181 -1.76 22.71 -3.20
C ALA A 181 -1.88 24.14 -2.64
N ARG A 182 -2.19 25.13 -3.48
CA ARG A 182 -2.40 26.53 -3.06
C ARG A 182 -3.62 26.67 -2.14
N LEU A 183 -4.70 25.96 -2.42
CA LEU A 183 -5.92 25.98 -1.61
C LEU A 183 -5.70 25.37 -0.22
N ILE A 184 -4.79 24.40 -0.08
CA ILE A 184 -4.50 23.76 1.21
C ILE A 184 -3.92 24.75 2.24
N GLY A 185 -3.10 25.71 1.80
CA GLY A 185 -2.50 26.69 2.72
C GLY A 185 -3.51 27.52 3.52
N ASN A 186 -4.74 27.64 3.02
CA ASN A 186 -5.82 28.41 3.67
C ASN A 186 -6.77 27.56 4.51
N LEU A 187 -6.57 26.24 4.58
CA LEU A 187 -7.46 25.33 5.33
C LEU A 187 -7.09 25.28 6.82
N SER A 188 -8.07 24.95 7.66
CA SER A 188 -7.80 24.61 9.06
C SER A 188 -7.27 23.19 9.23
N LEU A 189 -6.63 22.87 10.36
CA LEU A 189 -6.13 21.53 10.68
C LEU A 189 -7.23 20.46 10.50
N SER A 190 -8.42 20.73 11.03
CA SER A 190 -9.57 19.81 10.93
C SER A 190 -10.04 19.60 9.49
N GLN A 191 -9.92 20.60 8.62
CA GLN A 191 -10.23 20.48 7.19
C GLN A 191 -9.14 19.70 6.45
N MET A 192 -7.86 19.96 6.73
CA MET A 192 -6.74 19.22 6.12
C MET A 192 -6.81 17.72 6.43
N ILE A 193 -7.13 17.34 7.68
CA ILE A 193 -7.31 15.94 8.07
C ILE A 193 -8.50 15.32 7.33
N LYS A 194 -9.62 16.05 7.16
CA LYS A 194 -10.75 15.57 6.35
C LYS A 194 -10.38 15.36 4.88
N VAL A 195 -9.55 16.24 4.30
CA VAL A 195 -9.05 16.07 2.93
C VAL A 195 -8.17 14.83 2.84
N MET A 196 -7.23 14.64 3.78
CA MET A 196 -6.41 13.41 3.89
C MET A 196 -7.31 12.17 4.00
N LYS A 197 -8.40 12.27 4.78
CA LYS A 197 -9.41 11.24 4.96
C LYS A 197 -10.09 10.87 3.63
N ALA A 198 -10.59 11.88 2.92
CA ALA A 198 -11.24 11.71 1.62
C ALA A 198 -10.28 11.12 0.58
N LEU A 199 -9.00 11.53 0.58
CA LEU A 199 -7.99 10.98 -0.32
C LEU A 199 -7.74 9.50 -0.09
N HIS A 200 -7.63 9.05 1.17
CA HIS A 200 -7.48 7.62 1.44
C HIS A 200 -8.74 6.83 1.08
N GLN A 201 -9.94 7.38 1.32
CA GLN A 201 -11.21 6.71 0.97
C GLN A 201 -11.34 6.51 -0.53
N LYS A 202 -10.86 7.48 -1.32
CA LYS A 202 -10.81 7.39 -2.78
C LYS A 202 -9.59 6.62 -3.31
N GLY A 203 -8.63 6.28 -2.45
CA GLY A 203 -7.38 5.63 -2.85
C GLY A 203 -6.50 6.48 -3.79
N ARG A 204 -6.64 7.81 -3.78
CA ARG A 204 -5.88 8.71 -4.67
C ARG A 204 -4.56 9.12 -4.00
N ARG A 205 -3.45 8.66 -4.58
CA ARG A 205 -2.09 8.96 -4.11
C ARG A 205 -1.43 10.07 -4.94
N SER A 206 -1.89 11.31 -4.82
CA SER A 206 -1.19 12.47 -5.39
C SER A 206 -0.06 12.88 -4.46
N THR A 207 1.19 12.55 -4.81
CA THR A 207 2.36 12.85 -3.95
C THR A 207 2.62 14.34 -3.74
N PRO A 208 2.43 15.26 -4.72
CA PRO A 208 2.57 16.69 -4.47
C PRO A 208 1.54 17.18 -3.45
N LEU A 209 0.29 16.76 -3.59
CA LEU A 209 -0.80 17.14 -2.69
C LEU A 209 -0.58 16.63 -1.26
N LEU A 210 -0.15 15.38 -1.12
CA LEU A 210 0.14 14.79 0.18
C LEU A 210 1.34 15.46 0.86
N ARG A 211 2.37 15.85 0.10
CA ARG A 211 3.50 16.64 0.63
C ARG A 211 3.05 18.02 1.09
N ALA A 212 2.21 18.70 0.31
CA ALA A 212 1.65 20.00 0.69
C ALA A 212 0.79 19.90 1.96
N LEU A 213 -0.06 18.88 2.08
CA LEU A 213 -0.82 18.60 3.30
C LEU A 213 0.12 18.35 4.48
N SER A 214 1.12 17.49 4.31
CA SER A 214 2.06 17.12 5.37
C SER A 214 2.84 18.31 5.90
N TYR A 215 3.32 19.17 4.99
CA TYR A 215 4.06 20.38 5.32
C TYR A 215 3.19 21.38 6.08
N ASN A 216 1.99 21.67 5.57
CA ASN A 216 1.08 22.62 6.22
C ASN A 216 0.60 22.11 7.57
N ILE A 217 0.24 20.83 7.69
CA ILE A 217 -0.14 20.24 8.98
C ILE A 217 1.02 20.36 9.97
N THR A 218 2.25 20.03 9.56
CA THR A 218 3.45 20.11 10.41
C THR A 218 3.79 21.53 10.86
N ASN A 219 3.44 22.56 10.08
CA ASN A 219 3.72 23.96 10.43
C ASN A 219 2.68 24.61 11.34
N LEU A 220 1.46 24.07 11.43
CA LEU A 220 0.41 24.65 12.28
C LEU A 220 0.74 24.43 13.76
N SER A 221 0.72 25.44 14.62
CA SER A 221 1.04 25.24 16.06
C SER A 221 -0.10 24.62 16.89
N GLU A 222 -1.25 24.31 16.28
CA GLU A 222 -2.40 23.70 16.99
C GLU A 222 -2.08 22.24 17.42
N PRO A 223 -2.31 21.86 18.68
CA PRO A 223 -2.08 20.49 19.15
C PRO A 223 -3.05 19.50 18.47
N ILE A 224 -2.54 18.35 18.04
CA ILE A 224 -3.34 17.33 17.37
C ILE A 224 -3.94 16.39 18.43
N ASP A 225 -5.26 16.50 18.63
CA ASP A 225 -6.04 15.58 19.47
C ASP A 225 -5.83 14.11 19.08
N LEU A 226 -5.91 13.20 20.04
CA LEU A 226 -5.66 11.76 19.87
C LEU A 226 -6.50 11.14 18.75
N LYS A 227 -7.78 11.55 18.62
CA LYS A 227 -8.66 11.08 17.54
C LYS A 227 -8.19 11.55 16.16
N LYS A 228 -7.72 12.80 16.06
CA LYS A 228 -7.18 13.39 14.84
C LYS A 228 -5.86 12.71 14.46
N SER A 229 -5.01 12.42 15.44
CA SER A 229 -3.76 11.66 15.29
C SER A 229 -4.00 10.25 14.75
N ALA A 230 -4.99 9.54 15.31
CA ALA A 230 -5.37 8.21 14.84
C ALA A 230 -5.86 8.21 13.39
N ASP A 231 -6.77 9.15 13.03
CA ASP A 231 -7.28 9.30 11.67
C ASP A 231 -6.15 9.62 10.67
N LEU A 232 -5.22 10.51 11.05
CA LEU A 232 -4.11 10.93 10.21
C LEU A 232 -3.10 9.80 9.98
N LEU A 233 -2.68 9.09 11.05
CA LEU A 233 -1.79 7.93 10.94
C LEU A 233 -2.40 6.82 10.08
N PHE A 234 -3.69 6.52 10.26
CA PHE A 234 -4.37 5.51 9.47
C PHE A 234 -4.47 5.90 7.99
N SER A 235 -4.72 7.19 7.72
CA SER A 235 -4.72 7.74 6.37
C SER A 235 -3.34 7.61 5.69
N MET A 236 -2.28 7.95 6.42
CA MET A 236 -0.88 7.84 5.96
C MET A 236 -0.48 6.38 5.69
N ALA A 237 -0.87 5.47 6.58
CA ALA A 237 -0.63 4.03 6.43
C ALA A 237 -1.30 3.49 5.16
N THR A 238 -2.58 3.81 4.96
CA THR A 238 -3.38 3.34 3.82
C THR A 238 -2.88 3.89 2.48
N LEU A 239 -2.49 5.18 2.44
CA LEU A 239 -1.95 5.82 1.25
C LEU A 239 -0.48 5.45 0.95
N ASN A 240 0.16 4.68 1.84
CA ASN A 240 1.60 4.38 1.83
C ASN A 240 2.41 5.67 1.63
N PHE A 241 2.09 6.70 2.41
CA PHE A 241 2.75 8.00 2.44
C PHE A 241 3.25 8.31 3.87
N PRO A 242 4.44 7.81 4.22
CA PRO A 242 5.09 8.09 5.50
C PRO A 242 6.00 9.32 5.35
N ASP A 243 5.53 10.46 5.83
CA ASP A 243 6.36 11.66 5.96
C ASP A 243 7.01 11.70 7.35
N PRO A 244 8.35 11.65 7.46
CA PRO A 244 9.03 11.58 8.76
C PRO A 244 8.71 12.77 9.67
N MET A 245 8.63 13.99 9.14
CA MET A 245 8.39 15.20 9.94
C MET A 245 6.99 15.18 10.56
N LEU A 246 5.97 14.91 9.76
CA LEU A 246 4.61 14.80 10.26
C LEU A 246 4.44 13.62 11.23
N LEU A 247 5.03 12.46 10.92
CA LEU A 247 4.96 11.29 11.81
C LEU A 247 5.58 11.59 13.18
N ASP A 248 6.72 12.28 13.20
CA ASP A 248 7.39 12.62 14.45
C ASP A 248 6.56 13.57 15.30
N ARG A 249 5.99 14.59 14.68
CA ARG A 249 5.08 15.50 15.35
C ARG A 249 3.86 14.77 15.92
N ILE A 250 3.17 13.94 15.12
CA ILE A 250 2.00 13.19 15.60
C ILE A 250 2.40 12.29 16.78
N CYS A 251 3.58 11.67 16.71
CA CYS A 251 4.10 10.83 17.78
C CYS A 251 4.29 11.61 19.08
N ASN A 252 4.87 12.82 19.03
CA ASN A 252 5.04 13.67 20.20
C ASN A 252 3.68 14.11 20.78
N ASP A 253 2.76 14.57 19.94
CA ASP A 253 1.40 14.96 20.36
C ASP A 253 0.64 13.76 20.98
N VAL A 254 0.86 12.53 20.48
CA VAL A 254 0.28 11.32 21.06
C VAL A 254 0.85 11.05 22.45
N ILE A 255 2.17 11.19 22.67
CA ILE A 255 2.78 10.98 24.00
C ILE A 255 2.18 11.92 25.03
N GLU A 256 1.98 13.19 24.68
CA GLU A 256 1.42 14.19 25.59
C GLU A 256 -0.07 13.94 25.90
N ASN A 257 -0.85 13.49 24.91
CA ASN A 257 -2.29 13.31 25.06
C ASN A 257 -2.71 11.91 25.56
N LEU A 258 -1.82 10.91 25.54
CA LEU A 258 -2.14 9.54 25.92
C LEU A 258 -2.55 9.40 27.40
N PRO A 259 -1.88 10.05 28.37
CA PRO A 259 -2.25 9.97 29.79
C PRO A 259 -3.63 10.57 30.10
N LEU A 260 -4.09 11.52 29.27
CA LEU A 260 -5.39 12.19 29.43
C LEU A 260 -6.58 11.36 28.92
N ASN A 261 -6.32 10.24 28.26
CA ASN A 261 -7.35 9.40 27.66
C ASN A 261 -7.65 8.18 28.56
N GLU A 262 -8.71 8.27 29.35
CA GLU A 262 -9.08 7.20 30.29
C GLU A 262 -10.05 6.16 29.66
N ASP A 263 -10.94 6.56 28.74
CA ASP A 263 -12.10 5.73 28.35
C ASP A 263 -12.13 5.23 26.89
N LYS A 264 -11.16 5.59 26.04
CA LYS A 264 -11.23 5.30 24.58
C LYS A 264 -10.07 4.43 24.08
N PRO A 265 -10.06 3.11 24.38
CA PRO A 265 -9.03 2.18 23.90
C PRO A 265 -9.04 2.01 22.37
N ALA A 266 -10.19 2.18 21.72
CA ALA A 266 -10.31 2.04 20.27
C ALA A 266 -9.42 3.03 19.49
N VAL A 267 -9.26 4.25 20.01
CA VAL A 267 -8.42 5.29 19.37
C VAL A 267 -6.94 4.91 19.50
N VAL A 268 -6.53 4.46 20.68
CA VAL A 268 -5.17 3.99 20.94
C VAL A 268 -4.84 2.78 20.06
N ASN A 269 -5.75 1.81 19.96
CA ASN A 269 -5.57 0.65 19.08
C ASN A 269 -5.41 1.07 17.60
N SER A 270 -6.18 2.06 17.13
CA SER A 270 -6.01 2.58 15.76
C SER A 270 -4.61 3.20 15.54
N ILE A 271 -4.05 3.89 16.53
CA ILE A 271 -2.68 4.45 16.48
C ILE A 271 -1.67 3.30 16.42
N VAL A 272 -1.78 2.33 17.33
CA VAL A 272 -0.94 1.12 17.41
C VAL A 272 -0.88 0.41 16.06
N VAL A 273 -2.04 0.04 15.52
CA VAL A 273 -2.13 -0.66 14.23
C VAL A 273 -1.51 0.18 13.11
N SER A 274 -1.74 1.50 13.10
CA SER A 274 -1.19 2.39 12.08
C SER A 274 0.33 2.46 12.13
N LEU A 275 0.94 2.51 13.33
CA LEU A 275 2.40 2.47 13.51
C LEU A 275 2.99 1.15 12.99
N GLY A 276 2.33 0.02 13.25
CA GLY A 276 2.71 -1.29 12.73
C GLY A 276 2.65 -1.36 11.20
N LEU A 277 1.57 -0.86 10.59
CA LEU A 277 1.40 -0.81 9.14
C LEU A 277 2.43 0.10 8.45
N LEU A 278 2.78 1.22 9.09
CA LEU A 278 3.81 2.14 8.61
C LEU A 278 5.23 1.61 8.81
N LYS A 279 5.40 0.57 9.64
CA LYS A 279 6.71 0.06 10.12
C LYS A 279 7.51 1.17 10.80
N TYR A 280 6.82 2.07 11.52
CA TYR A 280 7.44 3.24 12.13
C TYR A 280 7.85 2.93 13.57
N ARG A 281 9.15 2.94 13.83
CA ARG A 281 9.71 2.64 15.14
C ARG A 281 10.02 3.94 15.88
N HIS A 282 9.09 4.38 16.72
CA HIS A 282 9.29 5.48 17.65
C HIS A 282 9.26 4.95 19.08
N GLU A 283 10.43 4.83 19.70
CA GLU A 283 10.58 4.16 21.01
C GLU A 283 9.78 4.87 22.12
N GLY A 284 9.75 6.21 22.13
CA GLY A 284 8.94 6.98 23.08
C GLY A 284 7.43 6.65 23.03
N VAL A 285 6.80 6.76 21.86
CA VAL A 285 5.38 6.42 21.67
C VAL A 285 5.10 4.95 21.99
N LEU A 286 5.93 4.03 21.50
CA LEU A 286 5.73 2.60 21.74
C LEU A 286 5.82 2.26 23.23
N THR A 287 6.70 2.95 23.96
CA THR A 287 6.81 2.83 25.42
C THR A 287 5.57 3.39 26.12
N ALA A 288 5.17 4.62 25.78
CA ALA A 288 3.98 5.25 26.36
C ALA A 288 2.70 4.41 26.11
N ILE A 289 2.55 3.83 24.92
CA ILE A 289 1.46 2.90 24.59
C ILE A 289 1.53 1.64 25.46
N GLY A 290 2.72 1.06 25.62
CA GLY A 290 2.91 -0.13 26.46
C GLY A 290 2.56 0.13 27.93
N GLU A 291 2.89 1.32 28.45
CA GLU A 291 2.52 1.75 29.81
C GLU A 291 1.01 1.99 29.93
N TRP A 292 0.42 2.74 28.99
CA TRP A 292 -1.01 3.03 28.99
C TRP A 292 -1.88 1.77 28.96
N LEU A 293 -1.53 0.78 28.13
CA LEU A 293 -2.21 -0.51 28.06
C LEU A 293 -2.13 -1.30 29.37
N GLN A 294 -1.02 -1.17 30.11
CA GLN A 294 -0.86 -1.83 31.40
C GLN A 294 -1.69 -1.17 32.50
N SER A 295 -1.78 0.16 32.51
CA SER A 295 -2.62 0.89 33.45
C SER A 295 -4.12 0.67 33.19
N HIS A 296 -4.51 0.44 31.94
CA HIS A 296 -5.92 0.32 31.51
C HIS A 296 -6.31 -1.10 31.11
N LYS A 297 -5.67 -2.14 31.68
CA LYS A 297 -5.93 -3.55 31.34
C LYS A 297 -7.40 -3.95 31.45
N SER A 298 -8.14 -3.43 32.42
CA SER A 298 -9.56 -3.73 32.65
C SER A 298 -10.48 -3.19 31.56
N VAL A 299 -10.07 -2.13 30.86
CA VAL A 299 -10.84 -1.47 29.80
C VAL A 299 -10.47 -2.00 28.41
N CYS A 300 -9.26 -2.55 28.28
CA CYS A 300 -8.73 -3.05 27.01
C CYS A 300 -9.35 -4.40 26.64
N ARG A 301 -9.72 -4.57 25.37
CA ARG A 301 -10.18 -5.86 24.84
C ARG A 301 -8.97 -6.75 24.50
N ALA A 302 -9.17 -8.05 24.47
CA ALA A 302 -8.16 -9.02 24.00
C ALA A 302 -7.58 -8.63 22.63
N SER A 303 -8.41 -8.11 21.71
CA SER A 303 -7.98 -7.63 20.39
C SER A 303 -7.02 -6.44 20.45
N ASP A 304 -7.17 -5.56 21.45
CA ASP A 304 -6.34 -4.35 21.58
C ASP A 304 -4.94 -4.74 22.07
N ILE A 305 -4.89 -5.63 23.07
CA ILE A 305 -3.63 -6.21 23.56
C ILE A 305 -2.93 -6.98 22.44
N ALA A 306 -3.67 -7.83 21.71
CA ALA A 306 -3.09 -8.59 20.60
C ALA A 306 -2.52 -7.67 19.51
N SER A 307 -3.22 -6.60 19.15
CA SER A 307 -2.77 -5.64 18.13
C SER A 307 -1.49 -4.90 18.56
N ALA A 308 -1.34 -4.61 19.86
CA ALA A 308 -0.12 -4.05 20.43
C ALA A 308 1.06 -5.01 20.30
N ILE A 309 0.90 -6.27 20.71
CA ILE A 309 1.95 -7.29 20.58
C ILE A 309 2.32 -7.52 19.11
N ILE A 310 1.33 -7.54 18.20
CA ILE A 310 1.58 -7.66 16.77
C ILE A 310 2.42 -6.49 16.25
N THR A 311 2.10 -5.28 16.70
CA THR A 311 2.86 -4.07 16.33
C THR A 311 4.28 -4.15 16.85
N PHE A 312 4.47 -4.46 18.12
CA PHE A 312 5.78 -4.64 18.77
C PHE A 312 6.63 -5.71 18.07
N GLY A 313 6.03 -6.84 17.70
CA GLY A 313 6.70 -7.90 16.93
C GLY A 313 7.05 -7.46 15.50
N THR A 314 6.22 -6.62 14.87
CA THR A 314 6.51 -6.11 13.53
C THR A 314 7.71 -5.16 13.52
N VAL A 315 7.78 -4.24 14.49
CA VAL A 315 8.88 -3.25 14.60
C VAL A 315 10.07 -3.73 15.44
N ASP A 316 10.08 -4.98 15.87
CA ASP A 316 11.12 -5.62 16.68
C ASP A 316 11.45 -4.85 17.98
N PHE A 317 10.43 -4.29 18.64
CA PHE A 317 10.62 -3.48 19.85
C PHE A 317 9.84 -4.05 21.03
N VAL A 318 10.53 -4.24 22.14
CA VAL A 318 9.93 -4.63 23.43
C VAL A 318 9.98 -3.40 24.34
N PRO A 319 8.83 -2.78 24.69
CA PRO A 319 8.81 -1.67 25.62
C PRO A 319 9.39 -2.05 26.99
N PRO A 320 10.09 -1.14 27.68
CA PRO A 320 10.52 -1.37 29.06
C PRO A 320 9.29 -1.58 29.97
N MET A 321 9.45 -2.40 31.02
CA MET A 321 8.39 -2.71 32.00
C MET A 321 7.11 -3.30 31.40
N SER A 322 7.18 -4.00 30.26
CA SER A 322 6.02 -4.59 29.59
C SER A 322 5.72 -6.04 29.97
N ASP A 323 6.44 -6.62 30.93
CA ASP A 323 6.31 -8.04 31.29
C ASP A 323 4.87 -8.41 31.65
N THR A 324 4.19 -7.55 32.41
CA THR A 324 2.80 -7.81 32.80
C THR A 324 1.81 -7.74 31.62
N LEU A 325 2.12 -6.97 30.57
CA LEU A 325 1.36 -6.94 29.32
C LEU A 325 1.58 -8.22 28.53
N PHE A 326 2.82 -8.71 28.46
CA PHE A 326 3.16 -9.98 27.82
C PHE A 326 2.53 -11.18 28.52
N GLU A 327 2.53 -11.21 29.86
CA GLU A 327 1.83 -12.25 30.64
C GLU A 327 0.33 -12.24 30.34
N THR A 328 -0.29 -11.05 30.30
CA THR A 328 -1.71 -10.92 29.94
C THR A 328 -1.94 -11.44 28.51
N ALA A 329 -1.06 -11.10 27.58
CA ALA A 329 -1.17 -11.53 26.19
C ALA A 329 -0.94 -13.05 26.01
N LEU A 330 -0.08 -13.66 26.82
CA LEU A 330 0.14 -15.11 26.86
C LEU A 330 -1.02 -15.87 27.51
N SER A 331 -1.81 -15.22 28.36
CA SER A 331 -3.01 -15.83 28.94
C SER A 331 -4.20 -15.90 27.98
N LEU A 332 -4.14 -15.17 26.85
CA LEU A 332 -5.20 -15.11 25.85
C LEU A 332 -5.36 -16.46 25.15
N LYS A 333 -6.60 -16.78 24.77
CA LYS A 333 -6.93 -18.01 24.04
C LYS A 333 -7.39 -17.73 22.61
N GLU A 334 -7.32 -18.76 21.78
CA GLU A 334 -7.77 -18.72 20.37
C GLU A 334 -9.22 -18.21 20.23
N GLU A 335 -10.10 -18.57 21.17
CA GLU A 335 -11.53 -18.25 21.16
C GLU A 335 -11.84 -16.77 21.46
N GLU A 336 -10.92 -16.06 22.11
CA GLU A 336 -11.08 -14.65 22.46
C GLU A 336 -10.78 -13.72 21.28
N MET A 337 -10.26 -14.28 20.18
CA MET A 337 -9.87 -13.53 19.00
C MET A 337 -11.03 -13.38 18.01
N ALA A 338 -11.18 -12.17 17.47
CA ALA A 338 -12.22 -11.87 16.48
C ALA A 338 -12.08 -12.67 15.17
N LYS A 339 -10.85 -13.07 14.81
CA LYS A 339 -10.56 -13.82 13.58
C LYS A 339 -9.42 -14.82 13.84
N PRO A 340 -9.48 -16.03 13.23
CA PRO A 340 -8.37 -16.98 13.29
C PRO A 340 -7.06 -16.40 12.74
N SER A 341 -7.11 -15.53 11.72
CA SER A 341 -5.91 -14.87 11.19
C SER A 341 -5.23 -13.96 12.22
N SER A 342 -6.00 -13.29 13.08
CA SER A 342 -5.47 -12.44 14.14
C SER A 342 -4.77 -13.26 15.22
N TRP A 343 -5.27 -14.47 15.52
CA TRP A 343 -4.57 -15.41 16.42
C TRP A 343 -3.23 -15.85 15.83
N LEU A 344 -3.21 -16.22 14.54
CA LEU A 344 -1.97 -16.55 13.84
C LEU A 344 -0.97 -15.38 13.86
N ASP A 345 -1.43 -14.16 13.64
CA ASP A 345 -0.60 -12.96 13.68
C ASP A 345 -0.01 -12.72 15.09
N LEU A 346 -0.80 -12.93 16.14
CA LEU A 346 -0.37 -12.81 17.53
C LEU A 346 0.71 -13.85 17.89
N VAL A 347 0.44 -15.13 17.60
CA VAL A 347 1.39 -16.23 17.86
C VAL A 347 2.69 -16.03 17.07
N PHE A 348 2.58 -15.62 15.81
CA PHE A 348 3.75 -15.26 15.00
C PHE A 348 4.53 -14.10 15.62
N SER A 349 3.85 -13.13 16.23
CA SER A 349 4.51 -11.98 16.86
C SER A 349 5.23 -12.36 18.14
N PHE A 350 4.67 -13.26 18.97
CA PHE A 350 5.41 -13.85 20.08
C PHE A 350 6.66 -14.60 19.62
N LEU A 351 6.56 -15.29 18.48
CA LEU A 351 7.71 -15.97 17.89
C LEU A 351 8.78 -14.96 17.44
N THR A 352 8.38 -13.86 16.78
CA THR A 352 9.30 -12.77 16.42
C THR A 352 9.91 -12.08 17.63
N LEU A 353 9.22 -11.97 18.76
CA LEU A 353 9.76 -11.37 19.99
C LEU A 353 10.52 -12.35 20.88
N ASN A 354 10.67 -13.62 20.44
CA ASN A 354 11.30 -14.69 21.22
C ASN A 354 10.62 -14.99 22.56
N ARG A 355 9.31 -14.75 22.66
CA ARG A 355 8.47 -14.98 23.84
C ARG A 355 7.41 -16.05 23.63
N ALA A 356 7.47 -16.79 22.51
CA ALA A 356 6.48 -17.81 22.19
C ALA A 356 6.61 -19.05 23.09
N GLU A 357 5.50 -19.44 23.70
CA GLU A 357 5.36 -20.71 24.42
C GLU A 357 4.96 -21.86 23.48
N LYS A 358 5.27 -23.09 23.91
CA LYS A 358 5.03 -24.30 23.12
C LYS A 358 3.55 -24.51 22.81
N GLU A 359 2.67 -24.26 23.77
CA GLU A 359 1.22 -24.48 23.63
C GLU A 359 0.61 -23.61 22.54
N HIS A 360 0.97 -22.32 22.54
CA HIS A 360 0.57 -21.34 21.54
C HIS A 360 1.00 -21.74 20.13
N LEU A 361 2.26 -22.18 19.96
CA LEU A 361 2.78 -22.61 18.67
C LEU A 361 2.04 -23.84 18.14
N ILE A 362 1.85 -24.85 19.00
CA ILE A 362 1.13 -26.09 18.63
C ILE A 362 -0.32 -25.77 18.25
N SER A 363 -0.98 -24.84 18.96
CA SER A 363 -2.37 -24.47 18.67
C SER A 363 -2.59 -24.08 17.21
N THR A 364 -1.63 -23.37 16.61
CA THR A 364 -1.68 -22.89 15.21
C THR A 364 -1.36 -23.95 14.16
N LEU A 365 -0.74 -25.07 14.57
CA LEU A 365 -0.37 -26.18 13.68
C LEU A 365 -1.41 -27.31 13.68
N ARG A 366 -2.45 -27.23 14.52
CA ARG A 366 -3.52 -28.24 14.57
C ARG A 366 -4.36 -28.23 13.28
N PRO A 367 -4.78 -29.40 12.78
CA PRO A 367 -5.66 -29.49 11.60
C PRO A 367 -6.97 -28.72 11.82
N GLU A 368 -7.53 -28.77 13.03
CA GLU A 368 -8.75 -28.03 13.41
C GLU A 368 -8.62 -26.52 13.17
N PHE A 369 -7.46 -25.93 13.48
CA PHE A 369 -7.23 -24.50 13.29
C PHE A 369 -7.03 -24.14 11.82
N ILE A 370 -6.34 -25.01 11.08
CA ILE A 370 -6.16 -24.87 9.64
C ILE A 370 -7.52 -24.94 8.93
N ASP A 371 -8.40 -25.85 9.33
CA ASP A 371 -9.76 -25.97 8.80
C ASP A 371 -10.59 -24.72 9.11
N LYS A 372 -10.44 -24.12 10.31
CA LYS A 372 -11.06 -22.82 10.63
C LYS A 372 -10.54 -21.70 9.72
N LEU A 373 -9.23 -21.68 9.42
CA LEU A 373 -8.66 -20.70 8.50
C LEU A 373 -9.19 -20.88 7.07
N LEU A 374 -9.34 -22.13 6.61
CA LEU A 374 -9.91 -22.46 5.29
C LEU A 374 -11.42 -22.17 5.22
N SER A 375 -12.14 -22.36 6.32
CA SER A 375 -13.58 -22.07 6.42
C SER A 375 -13.86 -20.57 6.31
N ALA A 376 -12.91 -19.71 6.68
CA ALA A 376 -13.00 -18.27 6.49
C ALA A 376 -12.68 -17.81 5.05
N GLY A 377 -12.22 -18.72 4.18
CA GLY A 377 -11.83 -18.47 2.79
C GLY A 377 -10.47 -19.08 2.44
N GLU A 378 -9.92 -18.72 1.28
CA GLU A 378 -8.57 -19.16 0.93
C GLU A 378 -7.52 -18.56 1.89
N ILE A 379 -6.63 -19.42 2.43
CA ILE A 379 -5.51 -18.95 3.23
C ILE A 379 -4.58 -18.11 2.35
N ALA A 380 -4.51 -16.82 2.63
CA ALA A 380 -3.64 -15.89 1.94
C ALA A 380 -2.17 -16.32 2.04
N ILE A 381 -1.40 -16.09 0.97
CA ILE A 381 0.04 -16.42 0.88
C ILE A 381 0.85 -15.96 2.12
N PRO A 382 0.66 -14.73 2.66
CA PRO A 382 1.39 -14.29 3.85
C PRO A 382 1.10 -15.13 5.10
N ALA A 383 -0.15 -15.56 5.28
CA ALA A 383 -0.54 -16.42 6.40
C ALA A 383 0.08 -17.82 6.27
N ARG A 384 0.10 -18.38 5.05
CA ARG A 384 0.80 -19.65 4.78
C ARG A 384 2.28 -19.56 5.12
N ARG A 385 2.96 -18.47 4.74
CA ARG A 385 4.38 -18.27 5.10
C ARG A 385 4.62 -18.20 6.60
N LYS A 386 3.71 -17.58 7.37
CA LYS A 386 3.79 -17.56 8.84
C LYS A 386 3.65 -18.96 9.43
N LEU A 387 2.70 -19.76 8.94
CA LEU A 387 2.51 -21.16 9.36
C LEU A 387 3.76 -22.01 9.08
N ILE A 388 4.35 -21.89 7.89
CA ILE A 388 5.58 -22.61 7.53
C ILE A 388 6.75 -22.20 8.45
N ALA A 389 6.88 -20.91 8.76
CA ALA A 389 7.93 -20.43 9.66
C ALA A 389 7.73 -20.92 11.12
N ILE A 390 6.47 -21.01 11.58
CA ILE A 390 6.14 -21.59 12.89
C ILE A 390 6.45 -23.09 12.91
N ASP A 391 6.03 -23.85 11.89
CA ASP A 391 6.33 -25.29 11.77
C ASP A 391 7.84 -25.55 11.76
N ALA A 392 8.60 -24.73 11.04
CA ALA A 392 10.06 -24.78 11.03
C ALA A 392 10.67 -24.53 12.41
N TYR A 393 10.22 -23.49 13.12
CA TYR A 393 10.70 -23.19 14.47
C TYR A 393 10.42 -24.32 15.44
N VAL A 394 9.19 -24.85 15.41
CA VAL A 394 8.78 -25.96 16.28
C VAL A 394 9.60 -27.22 15.96
N SER A 395 9.83 -27.52 14.69
CA SER A 395 10.61 -28.68 14.25
C SER A 395 12.07 -28.60 14.71
N LEU A 396 12.66 -27.40 14.70
CA LEU A 396 14.04 -27.18 15.15
C LEU A 396 14.17 -27.21 16.68
N LYS A 397 13.19 -26.65 17.41
CA LYS A 397 13.23 -26.51 18.87
C LYS A 397 12.66 -27.70 19.63
N TYR A 398 11.66 -28.39 19.07
CA TYR A 398 10.93 -29.51 19.68
C TYR A 398 10.80 -30.71 18.73
N PRO A 399 11.88 -31.46 18.44
CA PRO A 399 11.89 -32.48 17.40
C PRO A 399 10.94 -33.68 17.60
N SER A 400 10.37 -33.86 18.79
CA SER A 400 9.79 -35.16 19.21
C SER A 400 8.29 -35.15 19.53
N GLN A 401 7.58 -34.01 19.46
CA GLN A 401 6.28 -33.89 20.16
C GLN A 401 5.21 -33.00 19.51
N THR A 402 5.22 -32.77 18.20
CA THR A 402 4.27 -31.81 17.60
C THR A 402 3.65 -32.25 16.28
N PRO A 403 2.35 -31.96 16.07
CA PRO A 403 1.71 -32.14 14.78
C PRO A 403 2.43 -31.28 13.73
N ARG A 404 2.75 -31.90 12.59
CA ARG A 404 3.41 -31.26 11.46
C ARG A 404 2.36 -30.56 10.61
N LEU A 405 2.73 -29.41 10.04
CA LEU A 405 1.88 -28.76 9.04
C LEU A 405 1.67 -29.72 7.85
N ALA A 406 0.43 -29.83 7.38
CA ALA A 406 0.13 -30.64 6.22
C ALA A 406 0.84 -30.09 4.96
N GLU A 407 1.41 -30.99 4.15
CA GLU A 407 2.29 -30.62 3.03
C GLU A 407 1.56 -29.78 1.98
N ASP A 408 0.26 -30.01 1.80
CA ASP A 408 -0.65 -29.30 0.90
C ASP A 408 -0.70 -27.78 1.14
N ILE A 409 -0.51 -27.33 2.37
CA ILE A 409 -0.47 -25.90 2.73
C ILE A 409 0.87 -25.27 2.33
N SER A 410 1.93 -26.06 2.36
CA SER A 410 3.29 -25.65 1.99
C SER A 410 3.51 -25.64 0.47
N VAL A 411 2.74 -26.45 -0.27
CA VAL A 411 2.82 -26.51 -1.74
C VAL A 411 2.25 -25.24 -2.38
N GLY A 412 2.97 -24.71 -3.38
CA GLY A 412 2.47 -23.62 -4.23
C GLY A 412 2.55 -22.23 -3.61
N VAL A 413 3.29 -22.04 -2.52
CA VAL A 413 3.60 -20.71 -1.96
C VAL A 413 4.77 -20.10 -2.76
N PRO A 414 4.54 -19.15 -3.70
CA PRO A 414 5.64 -18.56 -4.45
C PRO A 414 6.51 -17.74 -3.49
N ILE A 415 7.80 -18.07 -3.39
CA ILE A 415 8.77 -17.24 -2.69
C ILE A 415 9.62 -16.57 -3.76
N VAL A 416 9.25 -15.35 -4.14
CA VAL A 416 9.89 -14.60 -5.22
C VAL A 416 10.27 -13.23 -4.70
N TYR A 417 11.46 -12.76 -5.06
CA TYR A 417 11.89 -11.40 -4.77
C TYR A 417 11.10 -10.38 -5.60
N THR A 418 10.93 -9.18 -5.03
CA THR A 418 10.53 -8.02 -5.83
C THR A 418 11.65 -7.69 -6.82
N LYS A 419 11.34 -7.00 -7.92
CA LYS A 419 12.35 -6.60 -8.92
C LYS A 419 13.49 -5.78 -8.29
N GLU A 420 13.15 -4.88 -7.37
CA GLU A 420 14.10 -4.04 -6.64
C GLU A 420 15.02 -4.88 -5.73
N LYS A 421 14.43 -5.80 -4.95
CA LYS A 421 15.20 -6.71 -4.10
C LYS A 421 16.09 -7.65 -4.93
N ALA A 422 15.60 -8.15 -6.07
CA ALA A 422 16.39 -8.98 -6.97
C ALA A 422 17.63 -8.25 -7.50
N PHE A 423 17.50 -6.97 -7.88
CA PHE A 423 18.63 -6.15 -8.30
C PHE A 423 19.63 -5.91 -7.16
N TYR A 424 19.13 -5.61 -5.96
CA TYR A 424 19.95 -5.42 -4.76
C TYR A 424 20.75 -6.68 -4.42
N VAL A 425 20.08 -7.84 -4.40
CA VAL A 425 20.71 -9.15 -4.18
C VAL A 425 21.73 -9.45 -5.26
N GLN A 426 21.43 -9.19 -6.54
CA GLN A 426 22.38 -9.42 -7.63
C GLN A 426 23.67 -8.60 -7.45
N SER A 427 23.58 -7.35 -7.01
CA SER A 427 24.74 -6.52 -6.66
C SER A 427 25.56 -7.10 -5.50
N ILE A 428 24.90 -7.62 -4.46
CA ILE A 428 25.57 -8.33 -3.36
C ILE A 428 26.31 -9.56 -3.91
N MET A 429 25.65 -10.35 -4.77
CA MET A 429 26.24 -11.55 -5.37
C MET A 429 27.46 -11.24 -6.24
N ASP A 430 27.42 -10.18 -7.03
CA ASP A 430 28.57 -9.76 -7.84
C ASP A 430 29.75 -9.34 -6.98
N THR A 431 29.49 -8.74 -5.82
CA THR A 431 30.53 -8.42 -4.82
C THR A 431 31.14 -9.71 -4.23
N PHE A 432 30.31 -10.71 -3.92
CA PHE A 432 30.80 -12.01 -3.42
C PHE A 432 31.57 -12.81 -4.46
N LYS A 433 31.22 -12.73 -5.75
CA LYS A 433 31.99 -13.41 -6.81
C LYS A 433 33.44 -12.89 -6.86
N THR A 434 33.64 -11.60 -6.66
CA THR A 434 35.00 -11.01 -6.59
C THR A 434 35.77 -11.51 -5.37
N LEU A 435 35.09 -11.72 -4.25
CA LEU A 435 35.71 -12.24 -3.02
C LEU A 435 36.09 -13.71 -3.11
N VAL A 436 35.20 -14.53 -3.65
CA VAL A 436 35.28 -15.99 -3.50
C VAL A 436 35.86 -16.69 -4.74
N SER A 437 36.07 -15.97 -5.85
CA SER A 437 36.79 -16.39 -7.08
C SER A 437 36.29 -17.67 -7.80
N ALA A 438 35.41 -18.48 -7.20
CA ALA A 438 34.88 -19.71 -7.79
C ALA A 438 33.43 -19.99 -7.35
N GLU A 439 32.60 -20.40 -8.31
CA GLU A 439 31.16 -20.69 -8.09
C GLU A 439 30.93 -21.92 -7.19
N SER A 440 31.92 -22.78 -7.02
CA SER A 440 31.85 -23.98 -6.16
C SER A 440 31.75 -23.67 -4.65
N PHE A 441 32.02 -22.43 -4.26
CA PHE A 441 31.99 -21.97 -2.88
C PHE A 441 30.74 -21.17 -2.53
N LEU A 442 29.95 -20.76 -3.52
CA LEU A 442 28.83 -19.83 -3.36
C LEU A 442 27.56 -20.43 -3.95
N LYS A 443 26.60 -20.79 -3.09
CA LYS A 443 25.25 -21.18 -3.51
C LYS A 443 24.37 -19.94 -3.55
N LYS A 444 23.58 -19.79 -4.63
CA LYS A 444 22.68 -18.65 -4.87
C LYS A 444 21.23 -19.08 -4.68
N ASN A 445 20.35 -18.13 -4.35
CA ASN A 445 18.89 -18.32 -4.27
C ASN A 445 18.50 -19.54 -3.43
N CYS A 446 19.02 -19.59 -2.21
CA CYS A 446 18.85 -20.77 -1.39
C CYS A 446 17.46 -20.77 -0.75
N ASN A 447 16.70 -21.82 -1.02
CA ASN A 447 15.46 -22.06 -0.29
C ASN A 447 15.78 -22.54 1.13
N SER A 448 15.20 -21.89 2.12
CA SER A 448 15.35 -22.29 3.52
C SER A 448 14.46 -23.48 3.89
N ASP A 449 13.43 -23.76 3.08
CA ASP A 449 12.29 -24.63 3.39
C ASP A 449 11.49 -24.20 4.64
N MET A 450 11.74 -22.97 5.13
CA MET A 450 11.11 -22.37 6.31
C MET A 450 10.20 -21.19 5.94
N GLY A 451 9.76 -21.12 4.68
CA GLY A 451 8.84 -20.07 4.20
C GLY A 451 9.51 -18.77 3.75
N PHE A 452 10.84 -18.73 3.66
CA PHE A 452 11.62 -17.60 3.14
C PHE A 452 12.84 -18.04 2.33
N LEU A 453 13.39 -17.14 1.51
CA LEU A 453 14.67 -17.33 0.80
C LEU A 453 15.79 -16.59 1.54
N TYR A 454 17.00 -17.12 1.44
CA TYR A 454 18.22 -16.39 1.78
C TYR A 454 19.11 -16.29 0.54
N ASP A 455 19.88 -15.22 0.47
CA ASP A 455 20.43 -14.73 -0.81
C ASP A 455 21.62 -15.56 -1.26
N ALA A 456 22.47 -15.92 -0.30
CA ALA A 456 23.65 -16.71 -0.54
C ALA A 456 23.99 -17.62 0.63
N GLU A 457 24.61 -18.74 0.33
CA GLU A 457 25.33 -19.56 1.30
C GLU A 457 26.76 -19.79 0.82
N PHE A 458 27.70 -19.64 1.74
CA PHE A 458 29.10 -19.99 1.55
C PHE A 458 29.69 -20.46 2.87
N ALA A 459 30.82 -21.15 2.81
CA ALA A 459 31.48 -21.68 3.99
C ALA A 459 32.88 -21.10 4.12
N VAL A 460 33.29 -20.74 5.34
CA VAL A 460 34.62 -20.19 5.61
C VAL A 460 35.28 -20.87 6.80
N ASP A 461 36.60 -21.02 6.72
CA ASP A 461 37.42 -21.45 7.85
C ASP A 461 37.58 -20.32 8.89
N SER A 462 38.13 -20.65 10.08
CA SER A 462 38.44 -19.72 11.17
C SER A 462 39.37 -18.58 10.75
N LYS A 463 40.11 -18.73 9.65
CA LYS A 463 40.95 -17.70 9.04
C LYS A 463 40.25 -16.88 7.94
N CYS A 464 38.93 -17.02 7.79
CA CYS A 464 38.11 -16.42 6.73
C CYS A 464 38.44 -16.89 5.30
N HIS A 465 39.12 -18.03 5.13
CA HIS A 465 39.34 -18.61 3.80
C HIS A 465 38.09 -19.36 3.33
N PRO A 466 37.65 -19.19 2.07
CA PRO A 466 36.48 -19.90 1.54
C PRO A 466 36.75 -21.41 1.44
N VAL A 467 35.78 -22.22 1.87
CA VAL A 467 35.81 -23.69 1.84
C VAL A 467 34.69 -24.19 0.94
N PRO A 468 34.91 -25.19 0.06
CA PRO A 468 33.85 -25.69 -0.80
C PRO A 468 32.69 -26.26 0.02
N LEU A 469 31.46 -25.93 -0.37
CA LEU A 469 30.25 -26.27 0.40
C LEU A 469 30.11 -27.78 0.67
N GLN A 470 30.55 -28.62 -0.29
CA GLN A 470 30.53 -30.08 -0.15
C GLN A 470 31.38 -30.60 1.02
N LYS A 471 32.47 -29.91 1.35
CA LYS A 471 33.36 -30.28 2.47
C LYS A 471 32.93 -29.66 3.79
N ALA A 472 31.99 -28.70 3.76
CA ALA A 472 31.52 -27.96 4.93
C ALA A 472 30.33 -28.62 5.65
N VAL A 473 29.60 -29.53 5.00
CA VAL A 473 28.36 -30.14 5.58
C VAL A 473 28.63 -30.94 6.87
N ASN A 474 29.81 -31.55 7.00
CA ASN A 474 30.15 -32.45 8.12
C ASN A 474 31.31 -31.95 9.01
N ASN A 475 31.83 -30.74 8.76
CA ASN A 475 33.03 -30.26 9.44
C ASN A 475 32.72 -29.14 10.44
N LYS A 476 32.81 -29.44 11.74
CA LYS A 476 32.56 -28.49 12.84
C LYS A 476 33.57 -27.34 12.92
N SER A 477 34.71 -27.45 12.24
CA SER A 477 35.73 -26.39 12.18
C SER A 477 35.43 -25.31 11.13
N VAL A 478 34.39 -25.49 10.32
CA VAL A 478 34.00 -24.58 9.23
C VAL A 478 32.73 -23.84 9.61
N ASN A 479 32.75 -22.51 9.46
CA ASN A 479 31.58 -21.66 9.67
C ASN A 479 30.78 -21.59 8.37
N ARG A 480 29.56 -22.14 8.38
CA ARG A 480 28.59 -21.96 7.27
C ARG A 480 27.92 -20.60 7.45
N ILE A 481 27.99 -19.74 6.43
CA ILE A 481 27.46 -18.39 6.47
C ILE A 481 26.27 -18.28 5.53
N ALA A 482 25.15 -17.80 6.06
CA ALA A 482 23.97 -17.44 5.29
C ALA A 482 23.89 -15.91 5.15
N VAL A 483 23.66 -15.41 3.94
CA VAL A 483 23.58 -13.97 3.65
C VAL A 483 22.12 -13.55 3.54
N LEU A 484 21.78 -12.46 4.22
CA LEU A 484 20.49 -11.78 4.14
C LEU A 484 20.71 -10.31 3.77
N GLY A 485 20.40 -9.95 2.53
CA GLY A 485 20.28 -8.59 2.04
C GLY A 485 18.95 -8.00 2.49
N LEU A 486 19.04 -6.96 3.33
CA LEU A 486 17.88 -6.25 3.86
C LEU A 486 17.65 -5.00 3.03
N ASP A 487 16.57 -5.02 2.25
CA ASP A 487 16.18 -3.88 1.42
C ASP A 487 15.52 -2.76 2.26
N TYR A 488 15.07 -1.70 1.60
CA TYR A 488 14.36 -0.59 2.25
C TYR A 488 13.07 -1.02 2.95
N HIS A 489 12.39 -2.04 2.44
CA HIS A 489 11.12 -2.54 2.98
C HIS A 489 11.29 -3.52 4.14
N ASP A 490 12.50 -4.05 4.31
CA ASP A 490 12.91 -4.99 5.35
C ASP A 490 13.35 -4.33 6.66
N MET A 491 13.39 -2.99 6.67
CA MET A 491 13.83 -2.18 7.80
C MET A 491 12.70 -1.31 8.36
N THR A 492 12.80 -0.96 9.63
CA THR A 492 11.92 0.02 10.29
C THR A 492 12.27 1.46 9.87
N ARG A 493 11.27 2.33 9.96
CA ARG A 493 11.38 3.78 9.71
C ARG A 493 11.68 4.53 11.03
N LYS A 494 12.30 5.71 10.92
CA LYS A 494 12.90 6.51 12.02
C LYS A 494 14.16 5.86 12.59
N THR A 495 14.01 4.85 13.45
CA THR A 495 15.15 4.05 13.92
C THR A 495 15.38 2.93 12.92
N ILE A 496 16.55 2.87 12.29
CA ILE A 496 16.80 1.93 11.18
C ILE A 496 17.29 0.58 11.74
N VAL A 497 16.35 -0.35 11.92
CA VAL A 497 16.57 -1.69 12.47
C VAL A 497 15.85 -2.72 11.58
N PRO A 498 16.32 -3.96 11.44
CA PRO A 498 15.59 -4.99 10.73
C PRO A 498 14.21 -5.24 11.37
N LEU A 499 13.19 -5.49 10.54
CA LEU A 499 11.87 -5.88 11.04
C LEU A 499 11.93 -7.20 11.82
N GLY A 500 11.00 -7.43 12.75
CA GLY A 500 11.03 -8.63 13.60
C GLY A 500 10.90 -9.94 12.81
N VAL A 501 10.31 -9.90 11.62
CA VAL A 501 10.27 -11.03 10.67
C VAL A 501 11.68 -11.41 10.20
N ASN A 502 12.53 -10.42 9.90
CA ASN A 502 13.91 -10.65 9.45
C ASN A 502 14.81 -11.12 10.60
N GLN A 503 14.53 -10.66 11.83
CA GLN A 503 15.18 -11.19 13.03
C GLN A 503 14.77 -12.63 13.34
N LEU A 504 13.51 -13.00 13.06
CA LEU A 504 13.09 -14.39 13.14
C LEU A 504 13.82 -15.26 12.12
N TYR A 505 13.95 -14.80 10.87
CA TYR A 505 14.71 -15.52 9.83
C TYR A 505 16.17 -15.73 10.21
N THR A 506 16.80 -14.71 10.80
CA THR A 506 18.16 -14.80 11.34
C THR A 506 18.26 -15.93 12.37
N ARG A 507 17.40 -15.92 13.39
CA ARG A 507 17.38 -16.97 14.43
C ARG A 507 17.08 -18.37 13.88
N LEU A 508 16.18 -18.48 12.89
CA LEU A 508 15.87 -19.76 12.24
C LEU A 508 17.09 -20.35 11.51
N LEU A 509 17.88 -19.50 10.85
CA LEU A 509 19.13 -19.91 10.22
C LEU A 509 20.20 -20.27 11.26
N GLU A 510 20.31 -19.50 12.34
CA GLU A 510 21.23 -19.79 13.46
C GLU A 510 20.93 -21.13 14.12
N MET A 511 19.65 -21.46 14.35
CA MET A 511 19.25 -22.77 14.87
C MET A 511 19.55 -23.92 13.90
N LYS A 512 19.60 -23.66 12.59
CA LYS A 512 20.09 -24.64 11.59
C LYS A 512 21.63 -24.75 11.55
N GLY A 513 22.35 -24.00 12.38
CA GLY A 513 23.81 -24.02 12.47
C GLY A 513 24.53 -23.07 11.51
N PHE A 514 23.84 -22.08 10.96
CA PHE A 514 24.45 -21.04 10.14
C PHE A 514 24.85 -19.83 10.98
N LYS A 515 25.97 -19.18 10.65
CA LYS A 515 26.22 -17.80 11.03
C LYS A 515 25.55 -16.88 10.00
N VAL A 516 24.82 -15.85 10.44
CA VAL A 516 24.05 -15.01 9.51
C VAL A 516 24.75 -13.67 9.29
N LEU A 517 24.95 -13.31 8.02
CA LEU A 517 25.45 -12.02 7.59
C LEU A 517 24.29 -11.18 7.06
N GLN A 518 23.87 -10.19 7.83
CA GLN A 518 22.87 -9.20 7.41
C GLN A 518 23.56 -8.03 6.69
N ILE A 519 23.04 -7.65 5.53
CA ILE A 519 23.56 -6.56 4.70
C ILE A 519 22.46 -5.50 4.50
N PRO A 520 22.38 -4.48 5.38
CA PRO A 520 21.35 -3.46 5.30
C PRO A 520 21.62 -2.44 4.19
N TYR A 521 20.54 -1.97 3.54
CA TYR A 521 20.61 -0.97 2.47
C TYR A 521 21.26 0.37 2.89
N THR A 522 21.28 0.67 4.19
CA THR A 522 21.91 1.88 4.74
C THR A 522 23.42 1.86 4.66
N GLU A 523 24.02 0.67 4.68
CA GLU A 523 25.46 0.48 4.70
C GLU A 523 26.00 -0.07 3.39
N PHE A 524 25.13 -0.65 2.56
CA PHE A 524 25.48 -1.19 1.26
C PHE A 524 24.65 -0.55 0.16
N ASN A 525 25.31 0.16 -0.76
CA ASN A 525 24.67 0.77 -1.92
C ASN A 525 25.19 0.11 -3.22
N PRO A 526 24.30 -0.44 -4.08
CA PRO A 526 24.68 -1.02 -5.36
C PRO A 526 25.43 -0.09 -6.31
N LYS A 527 25.29 1.23 -6.15
CA LYS A 527 25.94 2.24 -7.00
C LYS A 527 27.38 2.54 -6.60
N ASP A 528 27.83 2.06 -5.43
CA ASP A 528 29.18 2.33 -4.95
C ASP A 528 30.23 1.52 -5.74
N LYS A 529 31.48 2.00 -5.67
CA LYS A 529 32.62 1.31 -6.29
C LYS A 529 32.71 -0.12 -5.77
N LEU A 530 33.07 -1.06 -6.64
CA LEU A 530 33.14 -2.48 -6.27
C LEU A 530 34.11 -2.70 -5.09
N VAL A 531 35.25 -2.01 -5.09
CA VAL A 531 36.27 -2.14 -4.04
C VAL A 531 35.71 -1.77 -2.65
N THR A 532 34.91 -0.71 -2.53
CA THR A 532 34.33 -0.31 -1.23
C THR A 532 33.29 -1.32 -0.76
N ARG A 533 32.47 -1.85 -1.68
CA ARG A 533 31.52 -2.94 -1.38
C ARG A 533 32.22 -4.20 -0.89
N VAL A 534 33.31 -4.60 -1.55
CA VAL A 534 34.14 -5.76 -1.17
C VAL A 534 34.74 -5.56 0.22
N GLN A 535 35.37 -4.41 0.49
CA GLN A 535 35.96 -4.10 1.80
C GLN A 535 34.93 -4.13 2.93
N TYR A 536 33.73 -3.60 2.68
CA TYR A 536 32.63 -3.65 3.63
C TYR A 536 32.24 -5.10 3.97
N ILE A 537 32.02 -5.94 2.95
CA ILE A 537 31.65 -7.34 3.16
C ILE A 537 32.77 -8.10 3.89
N GLU A 538 34.05 -7.90 3.55
CA GLU A 538 35.15 -8.54 4.27
C GLU A 538 35.20 -8.14 5.74
N LYS A 539 34.98 -6.86 6.05
CA LYS A 539 34.96 -6.36 7.42
C LYS A 539 33.85 -7.05 8.22
N ARG A 540 32.63 -7.04 7.68
CA ARG A 540 31.46 -7.71 8.30
C ARG A 540 31.67 -9.22 8.44
N LEU A 541 32.30 -9.84 7.45
CA LEU A 541 32.65 -11.26 7.51
C LEU A 541 33.61 -11.57 8.65
N LYS A 542 34.67 -10.78 8.80
CA LYS A 542 35.65 -10.93 9.88
C LYS A 542 35.00 -10.74 11.24
N GLU A 543 34.12 -9.74 11.38
CA GLU A 543 33.34 -9.52 12.62
C GLU A 543 32.52 -10.78 12.98
N ILE A 544 31.78 -11.36 12.04
CA ILE A 544 30.94 -12.55 12.29
C ILE A 544 31.77 -13.80 12.59
N VAL A 545 32.90 -13.99 11.91
CA VAL A 545 33.78 -15.14 12.15
C VAL A 545 34.48 -15.00 13.51
N SER A 546 34.92 -13.80 13.87
CA SER A 546 35.60 -13.49 15.13
C SER A 546 34.66 -13.47 16.34
N ALA A 547 33.38 -13.13 16.15
CA ALA A 547 32.35 -13.31 17.15
C ALA A 547 32.24 -14.80 17.46
N LYS A 548 32.84 -15.22 18.58
CA LYS A 548 32.65 -16.56 19.14
C LYS A 548 31.15 -16.72 19.41
N SER A 549 30.58 -17.82 18.90
CA SER A 549 29.24 -18.25 19.28
C SER A 549 29.17 -18.35 20.80
N LEU A 550 28.32 -17.53 21.41
CA LEU A 550 27.93 -17.63 22.82
C LEU A 550 27.20 -18.95 23.07
#